data_AF-A0A380E0N5-F1
#
_entry.id   AF-A0A380E0N5-F1
#
_cell.length_a   1.000
_cell.length_b   1.000
_cell.length_c   1.000
_cell.angle_alpha   90.00
_cell.angle_beta   90.00
_cell.angle_gamma   90.00
#
_symmetry.space_group_name_H-M   'P 1'
#
loop_
_entity.id
_entity.type
_entity.pdbx_description
1 polymer ?
#
loop_
_entity_poly.entity_id
_entity_poly.type
_entity_poly.pdbx_seq_one_letter_code
_entity_poly.pdbx_strand_id
1 'polypeptide(L)'
;MIGHFYKGVTLSISQWIESGVLLWLGASLLITFGVLFSLINDIQKASALGNIVTIGLAVLGGLWFPVNTFPNWLQHIAHVLPSYHLRKLGLDIVSNHHIDLRSFGILILYAVGSLIVVYCIRHFKRAE
;
A
#
# COMPACT_ATOMS: atom_id res chain seq x y z
N MET A 1 -19.49 -9.13 -1.47
CA MET A 1 -20.46 -10.19 -1.85
C MET A 1 -21.09 -9.99 -3.24
N ILE A 2 -21.17 -8.76 -3.78
CA ILE A 2 -21.77 -8.52 -5.11
C ILE A 2 -20.84 -8.91 -6.30
N GLY A 3 -19.52 -8.91 -6.12
CA GLY A 3 -18.55 -9.23 -7.19
C GLY A 3 -18.59 -10.68 -7.70
N HIS A 4 -18.98 -11.64 -6.85
CA HIS A 4 -19.10 -13.06 -7.22
C HIS A 4 -20.18 -13.29 -8.29
N PHE A 5 -21.31 -12.59 -8.16
CA PHE A 5 -22.47 -12.78 -9.04
C PHE A 5 -22.34 -12.09 -10.40
N TYR A 6 -21.45 -11.11 -10.54
CA TYR A 6 -21.36 -10.31 -11.78
C TYR A 6 -20.07 -10.54 -12.60
N LYS A 7 -18.98 -11.04 -11.99
CA LYS A 7 -17.69 -11.25 -12.68
C LYS A 7 -17.18 -12.69 -12.74
N GLY A 8 -17.87 -13.67 -12.13
CA GLY A 8 -17.44 -15.07 -12.17
C GLY A 8 -16.05 -15.34 -11.60
N VAL A 9 -15.54 -14.45 -10.73
CA VAL A 9 -14.20 -14.57 -10.15
C VAL A 9 -14.26 -15.59 -9.01
N THR A 10 -14.00 -16.86 -9.35
CA THR A 10 -13.75 -17.90 -8.36
C THR A 10 -12.29 -17.80 -7.92
N LEU A 11 -12.03 -17.06 -6.84
CA LEU A 11 -10.70 -17.03 -6.23
C LEU A 11 -10.46 -18.37 -5.52
N SER A 12 -9.34 -19.02 -5.81
CA SER A 12 -8.89 -20.21 -5.09
C SER A 12 -8.51 -19.83 -3.63
N ILE A 13 -8.43 -20.84 -2.76
CA ILE A 13 -8.00 -20.65 -1.36
C ILE A 13 -6.60 -20.00 -1.28
N SER A 14 -5.70 -20.34 -2.21
CA SER A 14 -4.36 -19.72 -2.27
C SER A 14 -4.45 -18.23 -2.61
N GLN A 15 -5.27 -17.84 -3.58
CA GLN A 15 -5.46 -16.42 -3.96
C GLN A 15 -6.11 -15.59 -2.83
N TRP A 16 -6.95 -16.23 -2.01
CA TRP A 16 -7.51 -15.62 -0.80
C TRP A 16 -6.44 -15.29 0.24
N ILE A 17 -5.53 -16.23 0.50
CA ILE A 17 -4.42 -16.05 1.44
C ILE A 17 -3.48 -14.95 0.91
N GLU A 18 -3.13 -15.00 -0.37
CA GLU A 18 -2.25 -14.01 -1.01
C GLU A 18 -2.85 -12.59 -0.95
N SER A 19 -4.15 -12.46 -1.23
CA SER A 19 -4.87 -11.18 -1.10
C SER A 19 -4.87 -10.69 0.35
N GLY A 20 -5.05 -11.60 1.32
CA GLY A 20 -4.99 -11.28 2.74
C GLY A 20 -3.61 -10.74 3.15
N VAL A 21 -2.54 -11.39 2.69
CA VAL A 21 -1.16 -10.93 2.93
C VAL A 21 -0.93 -9.56 2.29
N LEU A 22 -1.39 -9.34 1.05
CA LEU A 22 -1.27 -8.04 0.38
C LEU A 22 -2.00 -6.93 1.10
N LEU A 23 -3.24 -7.18 1.55
CA LEU A 23 -4.00 -6.21 2.34
C LEU A 23 -3.27 -5.87 3.64
N TRP A 24 -2.66 -6.86 4.29
CA TRP A 24 -1.88 -6.65 5.51
C TRP A 24 -0.62 -5.80 5.24
N LEU A 25 0.11 -6.07 4.15
CA LEU A 25 1.25 -5.27 3.71
C LEU A 25 0.84 -3.83 3.33
N GLY A 26 -0.34 -3.64 2.73
CA GLY A 26 -0.88 -2.31 2.47
C GLY A 26 -1.25 -1.56 3.75
N ALA A 27 -1.84 -2.25 4.72
CA ALA A 27 -2.19 -1.65 6.01
C ALA A 27 -0.95 -1.21 6.80
N SER A 28 0.13 -1.99 6.80
CA SER A 28 1.37 -1.64 7.53
C SER A 28 2.00 -0.34 7.03
N LEU A 29 1.94 -0.08 5.72
CA LEU A 29 2.39 1.18 5.11
C LEU A 29 1.57 2.38 5.60
N LEU A 30 0.24 2.24 5.63
CA LEU A 30 -0.66 3.29 6.11
C LEU A 30 -0.43 3.62 7.59
N ILE A 31 -0.13 2.61 8.40
CA ILE A 31 0.16 2.79 9.83
C ILE A 31 1.40 3.68 10.03
N THR A 32 2.45 3.52 9.23
CA THR A 32 3.65 4.35 9.33
C THR A 32 3.34 5.82 9.09
N PHE A 33 2.55 6.14 8.06
CA PHE A 33 2.10 7.51 7.83
C PHE A 33 1.23 8.04 8.98
N GLY A 34 0.31 7.23 9.50
CA GLY A 34 -0.50 7.59 10.67
C GLY A 34 0.33 7.93 11.92
N VAL A 35 1.40 7.17 12.17
CA VAL A 35 2.34 7.45 13.28
C VAL A 35 3.16 8.70 13.02
N LEU A 36 3.62 8.94 11.78
CA LEU A 36 4.29 10.19 11.40
C LEU A 36 3.41 11.42 11.66
N PHE A 37 2.13 11.36 11.28
CA PHE A 37 1.21 12.47 11.53
C PHE A 37 0.84 12.63 13.01
N SER A 38 0.87 11.54 13.81
CA SER A 38 0.66 11.60 15.26
C SER A 38 1.75 12.38 16.00
N LEU A 39 2.88 12.70 15.36
CA LEU A 39 3.92 13.57 15.93
C LEU A 39 3.58 15.07 15.77
N ILE A 40 2.56 15.41 14.97
CA ILE A 40 2.10 16.78 14.80
C ILE A 40 1.16 17.11 15.97
N ASN A 41 1.47 18.18 16.72
CA ASN A 41 0.70 18.61 17.89
C ASN A 41 -0.74 19.05 17.58
N ASP A 42 -1.04 19.34 16.31
CA ASP A 42 -2.32 19.80 15.81
C ASP A 42 -3.05 18.66 15.08
N ILE A 43 -4.04 18.07 15.75
CA ILE A 43 -4.83 16.93 15.26
C ILE A 43 -5.52 17.26 13.92
N GLN A 44 -5.96 18.50 13.74
CA GLN A 44 -6.72 18.92 12.56
C GLN A 44 -5.79 19.02 11.33
N LYS A 45 -4.56 19.54 11.52
CA LYS A 45 -3.52 19.53 10.49
C LYS A 45 -3.02 18.12 10.18
N ALA A 46 -2.82 17.29 11.20
CA ALA A 46 -2.40 15.90 11.05
C ALA A 46 -3.37 15.10 10.18
N SER A 47 -4.68 15.23 10.45
CA SER A 47 -5.73 14.57 9.68
C SER A 47 -5.80 15.07 8.23
N ALA A 48 -5.72 16.39 8.02
CA ALA A 48 -5.73 16.98 6.68
C ALA A 48 -4.54 16.49 5.82
N LEU A 49 -3.33 16.49 6.38
CA LEU A 49 -2.14 15.99 5.70
C LEU A 49 -2.24 14.48 5.41
N GLY A 50 -2.78 13.71 6.36
CA GLY A 50 -2.99 12.27 6.18
C GLY A 50 -3.90 11.95 5.00
N ASN A 51 -5.00 12.69 4.85
CA ASN A 51 -5.90 12.51 3.72
C ASN A 51 -5.24 12.91 2.40
N ILE A 52 -4.50 14.03 2.36
CA ILE A 52 -3.79 14.46 1.14
C ILE A 52 -2.77 13.41 0.71
N VAL A 53 -1.97 12.89 1.64
CA VAL A 53 -0.99 11.84 1.35
C VAL A 53 -1.67 10.55 0.91
N THR A 54 -2.77 10.16 1.54
CA THR A 54 -3.52 8.95 1.17
C THR A 54 -4.07 9.06 -0.26
N ILE A 55 -4.71 10.18 -0.60
CA ILE A 55 -5.22 10.42 -1.95
C ILE A 55 -4.07 10.52 -2.95
N GLY A 56 -2.99 11.22 -2.60
CA GLY A 56 -1.79 11.33 -3.43
C GLY A 56 -1.18 9.97 -3.76
N LEU A 57 -0.98 9.11 -2.75
CA LEU A 57 -0.48 7.74 -2.93
C LEU A 57 -1.41 6.88 -3.78
N ALA A 58 -2.73 7.03 -3.64
CA ALA A 58 -3.71 6.29 -4.43
C ALA A 58 -3.70 6.69 -5.90
N VAL A 59 -3.61 7.99 -6.19
CA VAL A 59 -3.53 8.53 -7.55
C VAL A 59 -2.18 8.20 -8.18
N LEU A 60 -1.07 8.51 -7.50
CA LEU A 60 0.30 8.32 -8.00
C LEU A 60 0.69 6.85 -8.12
N GLY A 61 0.26 6.00 -7.18
CA GLY A 61 0.44 4.55 -7.27
C GLY A 61 -0.42 3.89 -8.36
N GLY A 62 -1.31 4.67 -8.98
CA GLY A 62 -2.16 4.23 -10.06
C GLY A 62 -3.32 3.32 -9.64
N LEU A 63 -3.74 3.34 -8.37
CA LEU A 63 -4.94 2.62 -7.93
C LEU A 63 -6.19 3.10 -8.68
N TRP A 64 -6.27 4.42 -8.93
CA TRP A 64 -7.39 5.02 -9.68
C TRP A 64 -7.13 5.14 -11.18
N PHE A 65 -5.93 5.59 -11.57
CA PHE A 65 -5.55 5.75 -12.97
C PHE A 65 -4.43 4.78 -13.33
N PRO A 66 -4.48 4.08 -14.47
CA PRO A 66 -3.41 3.16 -14.83
C PRO A 66 -2.11 3.94 -15.10
N VAL A 67 -1.01 3.55 -14.46
CA VAL A 67 0.27 4.29 -14.50
C VAL A 67 0.83 4.49 -15.91
N ASN A 68 0.46 3.63 -16.86
CA ASN A 68 0.86 3.76 -18.26
C ASN A 68 0.32 5.02 -18.97
N THR A 69 -0.66 5.73 -18.41
CA THR A 69 -1.15 7.02 -18.93
C THR A 69 -0.35 8.21 -18.41
N PHE A 70 0.53 8.00 -17.44
CA PHE A 70 1.35 9.07 -16.87
C PHE A 70 2.57 9.39 -17.75
N PRO A 71 3.07 10.64 -17.73
CA PRO A 71 4.34 10.98 -18.38
C PRO A 71 5.52 10.22 -17.75
N ASN A 72 6.57 9.96 -18.52
CA ASN A 72 7.69 9.07 -18.15
C ASN A 72 8.31 9.34 -16.76
N TRP A 73 8.49 10.62 -16.41
CA TRP A 73 9.03 11.02 -15.11
C TRP A 73 8.12 10.59 -13.95
N LEU A 74 6.80 10.67 -14.15
CA LEU A 74 5.80 10.32 -13.15
C LEU A 74 5.64 8.80 -13.04
N GLN A 75 5.84 8.06 -14.13
CA GLN A 75 5.89 6.60 -14.11
C GLN A 75 7.07 6.09 -13.25
N HIS A 76 8.24 6.72 -13.36
CA HIS A 76 9.39 6.35 -12.52
C HIS A 76 9.08 6.56 -11.03
N ILE A 77 8.41 7.65 -10.68
CA ILE A 77 7.96 7.88 -9.30
C ILE A 77 6.97 6.79 -8.90
N ALA A 78 5.93 6.55 -9.71
CA ALA A 78 4.91 5.53 -9.44
C ALA A 78 5.51 4.14 -9.21
N HIS A 79 6.52 3.74 -9.98
CA HIS A 79 7.18 2.44 -9.83
C HIS A 79 7.97 2.28 -8.52
N VAL A 80 8.34 3.38 -7.86
CA VAL A 80 8.99 3.35 -6.55
C VAL A 80 7.96 3.34 -5.41
N LEU A 81 6.74 3.82 -5.68
CA LEU A 81 5.68 3.85 -4.68
C LEU A 81 5.21 2.44 -4.33
N PRO A 82 5.05 2.12 -3.04
CA PRO A 82 4.55 0.81 -2.64
C PRO A 82 3.09 0.60 -3.07
N SER A 83 2.30 1.67 -3.25
CA SER A 83 0.93 1.60 -3.76
C SER A 83 0.85 1.05 -5.19
N TYR A 84 1.88 1.25 -6.03
CA TYR A 84 1.96 0.64 -7.36
C TYR A 84 2.17 -0.88 -7.29
N HIS A 85 3.11 -1.33 -6.46
CA HIS A 85 3.35 -2.76 -6.26
C HIS A 85 2.15 -3.48 -5.66
N LEU A 86 1.44 -2.85 -4.73
CA LEU A 86 0.16 -3.31 -4.18
C LEU A 86 -0.88 -3.54 -5.27
N ARG A 87 -1.07 -2.55 -6.14
CA ARG A 87 -2.00 -2.66 -7.27
C ARG A 87 -1.57 -3.77 -8.23
N LYS A 88 -0.28 -3.82 -8.60
CA LYS A 88 0.25 -4.78 -9.57
C LYS A 88 0.01 -6.21 -9.11
N LEU A 89 0.39 -6.53 -7.87
CA LEU A 89 0.18 -7.85 -7.30
C LEU A 89 -1.30 -8.18 -7.11
N GLY A 90 -2.14 -7.21 -6.75
CA GLY A 90 -3.59 -7.41 -6.67
C GLY A 90 -4.21 -7.78 -8.03
N LEU A 91 -3.71 -7.18 -9.12
CA LEU A 91 -4.12 -7.53 -10.49
C LEU A 91 -3.59 -8.91 -10.91
N ASP A 92 -2.34 -9.25 -10.55
CA ASP A 92 -1.73 -10.55 -10.86
C ASP A 92 -2.50 -11.71 -10.21
N ILE A 93 -2.88 -11.56 -8.94
CA ILE A 93 -3.67 -12.56 -8.19
C ILE A 93 -5.02 -12.81 -8.85
N VAL A 94 -5.74 -11.75 -9.24
CA VAL A 94 -7.06 -11.87 -9.87
C VAL A 94 -6.96 -12.44 -11.29
N SER A 95 -5.87 -12.16 -12.00
CA SER A 95 -5.68 -12.54 -13.41
C SER A 95 -5.04 -13.93 -13.58
N ASN A 96 -4.80 -14.69 -12.50
CA ASN A 96 -4.09 -15.98 -12.52
C ASN A 96 -2.70 -15.91 -13.17
N HIS A 97 -2.09 -14.73 -13.18
CA HIS A 97 -0.73 -14.53 -13.69
C HIS A 97 0.28 -14.86 -12.59
N HIS A 98 1.49 -15.27 -12.98
CA HIS A 98 2.58 -15.49 -12.04
C HIS A 98 2.80 -14.25 -11.17
N ILE A 99 2.73 -14.42 -9.85
CA ILE A 99 3.00 -13.36 -8.88
C ILE A 99 4.41 -12.85 -9.12
N ASP A 100 4.55 -11.56 -9.40
CA ASP A 100 5.86 -10.93 -9.55
C ASP A 100 6.61 -10.89 -8.21
N LEU A 101 7.44 -11.91 -7.94
CA LEU A 101 8.21 -12.05 -6.70
C LEU A 101 9.04 -10.81 -6.37
N ARG A 102 9.47 -10.02 -7.37
CA ARG A 102 10.20 -8.76 -7.13
C ARG A 102 9.33 -7.73 -6.43
N SER A 103 8.12 -7.52 -6.93
CA SER A 103 7.15 -6.60 -6.33
C SER A 103 6.74 -7.06 -4.93
N PHE A 104 6.61 -8.38 -4.74
CA PHE A 104 6.31 -8.96 -3.43
C PHE A 104 7.45 -8.72 -2.42
N GLY A 105 8.70 -8.94 -2.82
CA GLY A 105 9.89 -8.66 -2.00
C GLY A 105 10.02 -7.19 -1.62
N ILE A 106 9.72 -6.27 -2.55
CA ILE A 106 9.74 -4.82 -2.28
C ILE A 106 8.68 -4.46 -1.23
N LEU A 107 7.47 -5.00 -1.32
CA LEU A 107 6.43 -4.74 -0.31
C LEU A 107 6.78 -5.29 1.07
N ILE A 108 7.39 -6.48 1.15
CA ILE A 108 7.88 -7.03 2.42
C ILE A 108 8.93 -6.11 3.03
N LEU A 109 9.91 -5.66 2.24
CA LEU A 109 10.94 -4.72 2.69
C LEU A 109 10.31 -3.44 3.24
N TYR A 110 9.33 -2.88 2.51
CA TYR A 110 8.60 -1.70 2.93
C TYR A 110 7.82 -1.92 4.22
N ALA A 111 7.12 -3.06 4.36
CA ALA A 111 6.37 -3.39 5.56
C ALA A 111 7.28 -3.59 6.79
N VAL A 112 8.42 -4.26 6.61
CA VAL A 112 9.42 -4.40 7.68
C VAL A 112 10.00 -3.04 8.06
N GLY A 113 10.35 -2.20 7.09
CA GLY A 113 10.80 -0.83 7.34
C GLY A 113 9.74 0.01 8.07
N SER A 114 8.48 -0.14 7.67
CA SER A 114 7.31 0.47 8.31
C SER A 114 7.22 0.12 9.79
N LEU A 115 7.35 -1.17 10.12
CA LEU A 115 7.34 -1.68 11.50
C LEU A 115 8.54 -1.21 12.32
N ILE A 116 9.74 -1.19 11.73
CA ILE A 116 10.96 -0.69 12.38
C ILE A 116 10.81 0.79 12.74
N VAL A 117 10.31 1.61 11.82
CA VAL A 117 10.07 3.04 12.05
C VAL A 117 9.06 3.23 13.18
N VAL A 118 7.95 2.49 13.17
CA VAL A 118 6.94 2.55 14.24
C VAL A 118 7.54 2.12 15.58
N TYR A 119 8.34 1.05 15.60
CA TYR A 119 9.02 0.57 16.80
C TYR A 119 10.00 1.61 17.34
N CYS A 120 10.80 2.23 16.48
CA CYS A 120 11.77 3.26 16.84
C CYS A 120 11.08 4.50 17.45
N ILE A 121 10.02 5.00 16.81
CA ILE A 121 9.24 6.14 17.32
C ILE A 121 8.60 5.80 18.66
N ARG A 122 8.01 4.60 18.81
CA ARG A 122 7.42 4.16 20.08
C ARG A 122 8.45 4.00 21.18
N HIS A 123 9.64 3.50 20.86
CA HIS A 123 10.73 3.35 21.82
C HIS A 123 11.25 4.70 22.30
N PHE A 124 11.43 5.66 21.40
CA PHE A 124 11.86 7.01 21.74
C PHE A 124 10.84 7.73 22.66
N LYS A 125 9.55 7.67 22.33
CA LYS A 125 8.48 8.31 23.11
C LYS A 125 8.20 7.66 24.47
N ARG A 126 8.76 6.47 24.75
CA ARG A 126 8.64 5.76 26.03
C ARG A 126 9.80 6.06 26.98
N ALA A 127 10.85 6.71 26.49
CA ALA A 127 12.03 7.09 27.27
C ALA A 127 11.99 8.54 27.80
N GLU A 128 10.99 9.32 27.38
CA GLU A 128 10.59 10.63 27.96
C GLU A 128 9.49 10.43 29.02
#